data_AF-A0A0S3RUA7-F1
#
_entry.id   AF-A0A0S3RUA7-F1
#
_cell.length_a   1.000
_cell.length_b   1.000
_cell.length_c   1.000
_cell.angle_alpha   90.00
_cell.angle_beta   90.00
_cell.angle_gamma   90.00
#
_symmetry.space_group_name_H-M   'P 1'
#
loop_
_entity.id
_entity.type
_entity.pdbx_description
1 polymer ?
#
loop_
_entity_poly.entity_id
_entity_poly.type
_entity_poly.pdbx_seq_one_letter_code
_entity_poly.pdbx_strand_id
1 'polypeptide(L)'
;MLQLLQYELPGVPEFLFCLLPERNSELYVYSAPKVNDQYLINVLLKINAKLGGLNSILGAEHAPSIPVVSKAPTIIIGMDVSHGSPGQTDIPSIAALYGVASNRACVRTQSPRVEMIDNLFKKVSDGVDEGIIRNGVIESQFNQVLNIELHQIIEEFNIQFIIVNATL
;
A
#
# COMPACT_ATOMS: atom_id res chain seq x y z
N MET A 1 2.72 -2.29 26.44
CA MET A 1 1.29 -2.44 26.07
C MET A 1 1.01 -3.76 25.36
N LEU A 2 1.62 -4.06 24.21
CA LEU A 2 1.46 -5.36 23.52
C LEU A 2 1.84 -6.59 24.37
N GLN A 3 2.92 -6.50 25.15
CA GLN A 3 3.33 -7.58 26.08
C GLN A 3 2.34 -7.82 27.23
N LEU A 4 1.55 -6.81 27.62
CA LEU A 4 0.51 -6.95 28.65
C LEU A 4 -0.76 -7.61 28.11
N LEU A 5 -1.07 -7.39 26.82
CA LEU A 5 -2.25 -7.98 26.16
C LEU A 5 -2.09 -9.49 25.91
N GLN A 6 -0.86 -10.00 25.78
CA GLN A 6 -0.61 -11.43 25.55
C GLN A 6 -0.95 -12.33 26.74
N TYR A 7 -1.04 -11.78 27.95
CA TYR A 7 -1.34 -12.55 29.18
C TYR A 7 -2.84 -12.76 29.42
N GLU A 8 -3.70 -11.91 28.83
CA GLU A 8 -5.14 -11.89 29.07
C GLU A 8 -5.96 -12.49 27.92
N LEU A 9 -5.34 -12.73 26.77
CA LEU A 9 -6.03 -13.23 25.58
C LEU A 9 -5.88 -14.75 25.46
N PRO A 10 -6.96 -15.48 25.13
CA PRO A 10 -6.96 -16.94 25.00
C PRO A 10 -6.12 -17.47 23.81
N GLY A 11 -5.52 -16.56 23.02
CA GLY A 11 -4.69 -16.85 21.86
C GLY A 11 -4.21 -15.56 21.20
N VAL A 12 -3.40 -15.67 20.14
CA VAL A 12 -2.98 -14.51 19.35
C VAL A 12 -4.20 -13.98 18.59
N PRO A 13 -4.66 -12.74 18.85
CA PRO A 13 -5.81 -12.19 18.16
C PRO A 13 -5.49 -11.92 16.69
N GLU A 14 -6.41 -12.28 15.78
CA GLU A 14 -6.29 -11.95 14.35
C GLU A 14 -6.48 -10.44 14.09
N PHE A 15 -7.21 -9.77 14.96
CA PHE A 15 -7.51 -8.35 14.86
C PHE A 15 -7.59 -7.70 16.25
N LEU A 16 -7.03 -6.50 16.38
CA LEU A 16 -7.11 -5.71 17.61
C LEU A 16 -7.84 -4.40 17.33
N PHE A 17 -8.96 -4.20 18.01
CA PHE A 17 -9.71 -2.95 17.99
C PHE A 17 -9.42 -2.15 19.26
N CYS A 18 -8.68 -1.04 19.11
CA CYS A 18 -8.31 -0.18 20.22
C CYS A 18 -9.21 1.06 20.26
N LEU A 19 -9.91 1.25 21.37
CA LEU A 19 -10.68 2.46 21.66
C LEU A 19 -9.82 3.40 22.52
N LEU A 20 -9.53 4.60 22.02
CA LEU A 20 -8.85 5.60 22.82
C LEU A 20 -9.85 6.49 23.57
N PRO A 21 -9.60 6.80 24.85
CA PRO A 21 -10.46 7.67 25.64
C PRO A 21 -10.41 9.13 25.17
N GLU A 22 -9.28 9.56 24.58
CA GLU A 22 -9.06 10.93 24.12
C GLU A 22 -8.34 10.96 22.76
N ARG A 23 -8.49 12.08 22.04
CA ARG A 23 -7.79 12.32 20.77
C ARG A 23 -6.36 12.77 21.07
N ASN A 24 -5.39 11.88 20.87
CA ASN A 24 -3.98 12.21 21.00
C ASN A 24 -3.27 12.01 19.65
N SER A 25 -2.59 13.03 19.13
CA SER A 25 -1.82 12.95 17.87
C SER A 25 -0.57 12.07 17.97
N GLU A 26 -0.09 11.75 19.18
CA GLU A 26 1.03 10.84 19.41
C GLU A 26 0.61 9.36 19.36
N LEU A 27 -0.66 9.06 19.63
CA LEU A 27 -1.28 7.75 19.41
C LEU A 27 -2.31 7.88 18.29
N TYR A 28 -1.90 7.65 17.04
CA TYR A 28 -2.77 7.59 15.84
C TYR A 28 -3.74 6.40 15.89
N VAL A 29 -4.63 6.38 16.87
CA VAL A 29 -5.68 5.37 17.02
C VAL A 29 -6.97 6.09 17.39
N TYR A 30 -8.06 5.62 16.80
CA TYR A 30 -9.38 6.24 16.78
C TYR A 30 -9.86 6.73 18.16
N SER A 31 -10.09 8.04 18.31
CA SER A 31 -10.89 8.59 19.42
C SER A 31 -12.32 8.82 18.95
N ALA A 32 -13.31 8.37 19.70
CA ALA A 32 -14.72 8.55 19.35
C ALA A 32 -15.42 9.48 20.36
N PRO A 33 -15.48 10.80 20.11
CA PRO A 33 -16.23 11.71 21.00
C PRO A 33 -17.75 11.53 20.86
N LYS A 34 -18.24 10.97 19.73
CA LYS A 34 -19.61 10.46 19.53
C LYS A 34 -19.57 9.35 18.46
N VAL A 35 -19.84 8.11 18.87
CA VAL A 35 -20.04 6.99 17.93
C VAL A 35 -21.41 7.15 17.29
N ASN A 36 -21.47 7.26 15.96
CA ASN A 36 -22.71 7.24 15.19
C ASN A 36 -22.62 6.22 14.05
N ASP A 37 -23.73 5.92 13.39
CA ASP A 37 -23.78 4.89 12.35
C ASP A 37 -22.79 5.17 11.21
N GLN A 38 -22.67 6.42 10.79
CA GLN A 38 -21.72 6.82 9.74
C GLN A 38 -20.26 6.56 10.15
N TYR A 39 -19.92 6.82 11.41
CA TYR A 39 -18.59 6.55 11.96
C TYR A 39 -18.29 5.05 11.97
N LEU A 40 -19.25 4.24 12.43
CA LEU A 40 -19.12 2.78 12.44
C LEU A 40 -18.96 2.22 11.02
N ILE A 41 -19.75 2.71 10.06
CA ILE A 41 -19.61 2.36 8.64
C ILE A 41 -18.19 2.67 8.16
N ASN A 42 -17.67 3.88 8.41
CA ASN A 42 -16.32 4.25 7.98
C ASN A 42 -15.23 3.40 8.63
N VAL A 43 -15.40 2.97 9.87
CA VAL A 43 -14.49 2.05 10.55
C VAL A 43 -14.56 0.66 9.91
N LEU A 44 -15.76 0.13 9.68
CA LEU A 44 -15.96 -1.18 9.06
C LEU A 44 -15.40 -1.24 7.64
N LEU A 45 -15.52 -0.17 6.85
CA LEU A 45 -14.91 -0.07 5.52
C LEU A 45 -13.38 -0.22 5.59
N LYS A 46 -12.73 0.35 6.61
CA LYS A 46 -11.27 0.25 6.79
C LYS A 46 -10.85 -1.13 7.30
N ILE A 47 -11.66 -1.75 8.17
CA ILE A 47 -11.43 -3.11 8.64
C ILE A 47 -11.56 -4.09 7.48
N ASN A 48 -12.62 -3.99 6.67
CA ASN A 48 -12.84 -4.83 5.50
C ASN A 48 -11.63 -4.77 4.54
N ALA A 49 -11.15 -3.56 4.23
CA ALA A 49 -9.96 -3.38 3.39
C ALA A 49 -8.68 -4.00 4.00
N LYS A 50 -8.46 -3.85 5.32
CA LYS A 50 -7.30 -4.45 6.01
C LYS A 50 -7.33 -5.98 6.04
N LEU A 51 -8.53 -6.57 6.03
CA LEU A 51 -8.72 -8.02 5.93
C LEU A 51 -8.72 -8.51 4.47
N GLY A 52 -8.44 -7.64 3.50
CA GLY A 52 -8.37 -7.97 2.07
C GLY A 52 -9.72 -7.96 1.34
N GLY A 53 -10.78 -7.52 1.99
CA GLY A 53 -12.11 -7.37 1.38
C GLY A 53 -12.23 -6.14 0.48
N LEU A 54 -13.15 -6.21 -0.47
CA LEU A 54 -13.51 -5.11 -1.38
C LEU A 54 -14.74 -4.37 -0.85
N ASN A 55 -14.68 -3.04 -0.80
CA ASN A 55 -15.80 -2.20 -0.38
C ASN A 55 -16.72 -1.80 -1.54
N SER A 56 -16.12 -1.59 -2.72
CA SER A 56 -16.80 -1.16 -3.94
C SER A 56 -16.10 -1.76 -5.14
N ILE A 57 -16.88 -2.04 -6.18
CA ILE A 57 -16.41 -2.52 -7.47
C ILE A 57 -16.97 -1.55 -8.51
N LEU A 58 -16.18 -1.17 -9.52
CA LEU A 58 -16.69 -0.33 -10.60
C LEU A 58 -17.75 -1.11 -11.37
N GLY A 59 -18.91 -0.51 -11.63
CA GLY A 59 -19.97 -1.18 -12.41
C GLY A 59 -19.50 -1.63 -13.80
N ALA A 60 -18.50 -0.92 -14.35
CA ALA A 60 -17.81 -1.25 -15.60
C ALA A 60 -16.79 -2.40 -15.48
N GLU A 61 -16.66 -3.06 -14.32
CA GLU A 61 -15.96 -4.35 -14.17
C GLU A 61 -16.90 -5.54 -14.36
N HIS A 62 -18.21 -5.36 -14.17
CA HIS A 62 -19.19 -6.43 -14.41
C HIS A 62 -19.25 -6.87 -15.88
N ALA A 63 -18.90 -5.97 -16.79
CA ALA A 63 -18.51 -6.29 -18.16
C ALA A 63 -17.05 -5.85 -18.29
N PRO A 64 -16.13 -6.60 -18.92
CA PRO A 64 -14.71 -6.22 -19.09
C PRO A 64 -14.58 -5.03 -20.05
N SER A 65 -15.00 -3.86 -19.58
CA SER A 65 -15.31 -2.69 -20.40
C SER A 65 -14.57 -1.44 -19.94
N ILE A 66 -13.74 -1.56 -18.88
CA ILE A 66 -12.84 -0.49 -18.47
C ILE A 66 -11.87 -0.24 -19.62
N PRO A 67 -11.94 0.94 -20.27
CA PRO A 67 -11.00 1.26 -21.33
C PRO A 67 -9.57 1.17 -20.80
N VAL A 68 -8.65 0.67 -21.64
CA VAL A 68 -7.23 0.49 -21.30
C VAL A 68 -6.97 -0.72 -20.38
N VAL A 69 -7.58 -0.78 -19.19
CA VAL A 69 -7.35 -1.86 -18.21
C VAL A 69 -7.87 -3.22 -18.69
N SER A 70 -9.00 -3.26 -19.40
CA SER A 70 -9.59 -4.53 -19.88
C SER A 70 -9.00 -5.05 -21.19
N LYS A 71 -8.09 -4.31 -21.85
CA LYS A 71 -7.55 -4.68 -23.18
C LYS A 71 -6.24 -5.47 -23.10
N ALA A 72 -5.49 -5.33 -22.01
CA ALA A 72 -4.23 -6.01 -21.78
C ALA A 72 -4.02 -6.22 -20.28
N PRO A 73 -3.23 -7.24 -19.86
CA PRO A 73 -2.81 -7.37 -18.47
C PRO A 73 -2.23 -6.05 -17.96
N THR A 74 -2.82 -5.50 -16.89
CA THR A 74 -2.50 -4.15 -16.40
C THR A 74 -2.16 -4.20 -14.91
N ILE A 75 -1.02 -3.62 -14.54
CA ILE A 75 -0.62 -3.40 -13.15
C ILE A 75 -0.91 -1.94 -12.79
N ILE A 76 -1.72 -1.72 -11.76
CA ILE A 76 -2.00 -0.40 -11.21
C ILE A 76 -1.17 -0.19 -9.96
N ILE A 77 -0.41 0.92 -9.93
CA ILE A 77 0.50 1.27 -8.85
C ILE A 77 0.19 2.70 -8.38
N GLY A 78 -0.01 2.87 -7.08
CA GLY A 78 -0.02 4.18 -6.43
C GLY A 78 1.37 4.52 -5.92
N MET A 79 1.84 5.75 -6.16
CA MET A 79 3.12 6.23 -5.63
C MET A 79 2.96 7.64 -5.08
N ASP A 80 3.67 7.93 -3.99
CA ASP A 80 3.71 9.25 -3.36
C ASP A 80 5.03 9.47 -2.61
N VAL A 81 5.38 10.74 -2.43
CA VAL A 81 6.50 11.16 -1.58
C VAL A 81 6.02 12.20 -0.58
N SER A 82 6.23 11.92 0.69
CA SER A 82 5.93 12.84 1.78
C SER A 82 7.19 13.50 2.33
N HIS A 83 7.08 14.78 2.69
CA HIS A 83 8.18 15.58 3.26
C HIS A 83 7.88 16.01 4.69
N GLY A 84 8.93 16.43 5.41
CA GLY A 84 8.79 17.12 6.69
C GLY A 84 7.97 18.41 6.58
N SER A 85 7.47 18.90 7.72
CA SER A 85 6.65 20.13 7.74
C SER A 85 7.43 21.33 7.20
N PRO A 86 6.75 22.38 6.69
CA PRO A 86 7.42 23.60 6.26
C PRO A 86 8.39 24.13 7.32
N GLY A 87 9.63 24.43 6.92
CA GLY A 87 10.71 24.86 7.80
C GLY A 87 11.59 23.73 8.37
N GLN A 88 11.16 22.47 8.28
CA GLN A 88 12.00 21.32 8.59
C GLN A 88 12.76 20.90 7.33
N THR A 89 14.03 21.28 7.23
CA THR A 89 14.87 21.00 6.05
C THR A 89 15.61 19.68 6.13
N ASP A 90 15.84 19.18 7.34
CA ASP A 90 16.75 18.06 7.58
C ASP A 90 16.00 16.73 7.80
N ILE A 91 14.66 16.75 7.71
CA ILE A 91 13.84 15.55 7.82
C ILE A 91 13.89 14.79 6.49
N PRO A 92 14.24 13.50 6.50
CA PRO A 92 14.25 12.68 5.30
C PRO A 92 12.86 12.61 4.68
N SER A 93 12.80 12.56 3.36
CA SER A 93 11.54 12.31 2.65
C SER A 93 11.18 10.83 2.75
N ILE A 94 9.89 10.52 2.68
CA ILE A 94 9.38 9.15 2.70
C ILE A 94 8.73 8.88 1.35
N ALA A 95 9.33 8.01 0.55
CA ALA A 95 8.73 7.49 -0.67
C ALA A 95 7.89 6.25 -0.34
N ALA A 96 6.68 6.20 -0.88
CA ALA A 96 5.75 5.09 -0.73
C ALA A 96 5.28 4.60 -2.10
N LEU A 97 5.15 3.28 -2.21
CA LEU A 97 4.59 2.59 -3.36
C LEU A 97 3.55 1.59 -2.89
N TYR A 98 2.41 1.51 -3.55
CA TYR A 98 1.37 0.53 -3.31
C TYR A 98 0.91 -0.14 -4.60
N GLY A 99 0.96 -1.46 -4.66
CA GLY A 99 0.43 -2.23 -5.78
C GLY A 99 -0.99 -2.71 -5.52
N VAL A 100 -1.93 -2.38 -6.43
CA VAL A 100 -3.34 -2.79 -6.28
C VAL A 100 -3.49 -4.30 -6.37
N ALA A 101 -2.81 -4.93 -7.34
CA ALA A 101 -2.86 -6.38 -7.51
C ALA A 101 -2.20 -7.13 -6.34
N SER A 102 -1.09 -6.60 -5.80
CA SER A 102 -0.35 -7.22 -4.69
C SER A 102 -1.01 -7.00 -3.32
N ASN A 103 -1.86 -5.99 -3.18
CA ASN A 103 -2.34 -5.48 -1.89
C ASN A 103 -1.18 -5.24 -0.91
N ARG A 104 -0.06 -4.73 -1.42
CA ARG A 104 1.15 -4.47 -0.62
C ARG A 104 1.65 -3.06 -0.83
N ALA A 105 2.12 -2.49 0.27
CA ALA A 105 2.84 -1.23 0.30
C ALA A 105 4.33 -1.48 0.57
N CYS A 106 5.19 -0.69 -0.06
CA CYS A 106 6.60 -0.57 0.28
C CYS A 106 6.93 0.90 0.54
N VAL A 107 7.76 1.15 1.54
CA VAL A 107 8.14 2.50 1.98
C VAL A 107 9.65 2.55 2.12
N ARG A 108 10.26 3.65 1.69
CA ARG A 108 11.70 3.92 1.84
C ARG A 108 11.95 5.37 2.20
N THR A 109 12.97 5.60 3.02
CA THR A 109 13.50 6.93 3.29
C THR A 109 14.44 7.37 2.19
N GLN A 110 14.40 8.64 1.82
CA GLN A 110 15.33 9.25 0.88
C GLN A 110 15.74 10.65 1.34
N SER A 111 16.67 11.26 0.59
CA SER A 111 17.19 12.57 0.95
C SER A 111 16.07 13.61 1.12
N PRO A 112 16.24 14.60 2.01
CA PRO A 112 15.23 15.61 2.26
C PRO A 112 14.81 16.35 0.98
N ARG A 113 13.49 16.54 0.81
CA ARG A 113 12.87 17.29 -0.30
C ARG A 113 13.19 16.79 -1.71
N VAL A 114 13.48 15.50 -1.84
CA VAL A 114 13.58 14.84 -3.15
C VAL A 114 12.20 14.31 -3.52
N GLU A 115 11.63 14.82 -4.61
CA GLU A 115 10.32 14.39 -5.14
C GLU A 115 10.42 13.09 -5.97
N MET A 116 11.57 12.88 -6.62
CA MET A 116 11.81 11.68 -7.42
C MET A 116 12.09 10.50 -6.49
N ILE A 117 11.41 9.38 -6.68
CA ILE A 117 11.64 8.18 -5.87
C ILE A 117 13.02 7.59 -6.22
N ASP A 118 13.94 7.63 -5.27
CA ASP A 118 15.26 7.03 -5.41
C ASP A 118 15.13 5.49 -5.47
N ASN A 119 15.93 4.85 -6.33
CA ASN A 119 15.92 3.40 -6.50
C ASN A 119 14.51 2.84 -6.78
N LEU A 120 13.72 3.55 -7.61
CA LEU A 120 12.44 3.03 -8.09
C LEU A 120 12.63 1.66 -8.76
N PHE A 121 13.64 1.59 -9.62
CA PHE A 121 14.28 0.39 -10.15
C PHE A 121 15.78 0.47 -9.84
N LYS A 122 16.38 -0.63 -9.38
CA LYS A 122 17.79 -0.72 -9.01
C LYS A 122 18.33 -2.09 -9.40
N LYS A 123 18.74 -2.23 -10.66
CA LYS A 123 19.45 -3.42 -11.13
C LYS A 123 20.78 -3.57 -10.38
N VAL A 124 20.96 -4.69 -9.70
CA VAL A 124 22.20 -5.05 -8.97
C VAL A 124 23.02 -6.05 -9.78
N SER A 125 22.36 -7.00 -10.43
CA SER A 125 22.94 -7.94 -11.39
C SER A 125 21.89 -8.38 -12.39
N ASP A 126 22.26 -9.23 -13.35
CA ASP A 126 21.25 -9.91 -14.18
C ASP A 126 20.29 -10.69 -13.27
N GLY A 127 18.99 -10.52 -13.49
CA GLY A 127 17.90 -11.10 -12.70
C GLY A 127 17.60 -10.43 -11.36
N VAL A 128 18.47 -9.54 -10.89
CA VAL A 128 18.37 -8.99 -9.53
C VAL A 128 18.09 -7.48 -9.60
N ASP A 129 16.91 -7.13 -9.12
CA ASP A 129 16.47 -5.76 -8.90
C ASP A 129 16.25 -5.59 -7.39
N GLU A 130 16.73 -4.51 -6.81
CA GLU A 130 16.48 -4.14 -5.41
C GLU A 130 15.62 -2.87 -5.33
N GLY A 131 14.95 -2.52 -6.42
CA GLY A 131 14.05 -1.39 -6.50
C GLY A 131 12.80 -1.52 -5.62
N ILE A 132 12.17 -0.40 -5.32
CA ILE A 132 10.95 -0.37 -4.50
C ILE A 132 9.77 -1.07 -5.21
N ILE A 133 9.75 -1.11 -6.56
CA ILE A 133 8.73 -1.81 -7.35
C ILE A 133 8.78 -3.32 -7.09
N ARG A 134 9.96 -3.94 -7.05
CA ARG A 134 10.09 -5.38 -6.79
C ARG A 134 9.49 -5.77 -5.44
N ASN A 135 9.80 -4.98 -4.41
CA ASN A 135 9.34 -5.24 -3.05
C ASN A 135 7.83 -4.98 -2.87
N GLY A 136 7.29 -3.95 -3.53
CA GLY A 136 5.88 -3.57 -3.39
C GLY A 136 4.92 -4.33 -4.30
N VAL A 137 5.40 -4.89 -5.42
CA VAL A 137 4.54 -5.47 -6.46
C VAL A 137 4.93 -6.92 -6.78
N ILE A 138 6.21 -7.21 -7.01
CA ILE A 138 6.65 -8.46 -7.65
C ILE A 138 6.75 -9.62 -6.66
N GLU A 139 7.34 -9.43 -5.47
CA GLU A 139 7.57 -10.52 -4.51
C GLU A 139 6.30 -11.24 -4.02
N SER A 140 5.14 -10.62 -4.22
CA SER A 140 3.88 -11.07 -3.60
C SER A 140 2.90 -11.76 -4.53
N GLN A 141 3.07 -11.63 -5.84
CA GLN A 141 2.13 -12.17 -6.83
C GLN A 141 2.74 -13.28 -7.69
N PHE A 142 4.04 -13.54 -7.59
CA PHE A 142 4.75 -14.44 -8.50
C PHE A 142 5.50 -15.61 -7.87
N ASN A 143 5.25 -15.93 -6.58
CA ASN A 143 5.85 -17.13 -5.98
C ASN A 143 5.41 -18.46 -6.62
N GLN A 144 4.35 -18.46 -7.44
CA GLN A 144 3.92 -19.66 -8.19
C GLN A 144 4.10 -19.57 -9.71
N VAL A 145 4.39 -18.41 -10.30
CA VAL A 145 4.36 -18.30 -11.78
C VAL A 145 5.65 -17.78 -12.42
N LEU A 146 6.45 -16.85 -11.89
CA LEU A 146 7.58 -16.34 -12.69
C LEU A 146 8.80 -15.92 -11.86
N ASN A 147 9.86 -16.75 -11.92
CA ASN A 147 11.26 -16.37 -11.68
C ASN A 147 11.83 -15.52 -12.85
N ILE A 148 10.99 -14.78 -13.56
CA ILE A 148 11.33 -14.06 -14.80
C ILE A 148 11.47 -12.57 -14.47
N GLU A 149 12.47 -11.90 -15.05
CA GLU A 149 12.80 -10.50 -14.76
C GLU A 149 11.63 -9.57 -15.08
N LEU A 150 11.44 -8.46 -14.33
CA LEU A 150 10.42 -7.45 -14.62
C LEU A 150 10.42 -7.06 -16.11
N HIS A 151 11.60 -6.85 -16.71
CA HIS A 151 11.74 -6.55 -18.13
C HIS A 151 11.21 -7.66 -19.04
N GLN A 152 11.56 -8.93 -18.75
CA GLN A 152 11.09 -10.07 -19.53
C GLN A 152 9.58 -10.29 -19.36
N ILE A 153 9.01 -10.09 -18.17
CA ILE A 153 7.55 -10.20 -17.98
C ILE A 153 6.83 -9.07 -18.72
N ILE A 154 7.33 -7.83 -18.62
CA ILE A 154 6.73 -6.69 -19.34
C ILE A 154 6.77 -6.91 -20.84
N GLU A 155 7.89 -7.39 -21.38
CA GLU A 155 8.08 -7.63 -22.81
C GLU A 155 7.34 -8.87 -23.31
N GLU A 156 7.37 -10.00 -22.59
CA GLU A 156 6.68 -11.25 -22.98
C GLU A 156 5.16 -11.15 -22.85
N PHE A 157 4.65 -10.46 -21.82
CA PHE A 157 3.21 -10.38 -21.55
C PHE A 157 2.58 -9.03 -21.94
N ASN A 158 3.36 -8.11 -22.52
CA ASN A 158 2.92 -6.76 -22.92
C ASN A 158 2.15 -6.05 -21.79
N ILE A 159 2.71 -6.09 -20.57
CA ILE A 159 2.04 -5.59 -19.36
C ILE A 159 2.02 -4.07 -19.36
N GLN A 160 0.83 -3.51 -19.14
CA GLN A 160 0.66 -2.08 -19.00
C GLN A 160 0.78 -1.63 -17.52
N PHE A 161 1.46 -0.50 -17.28
CA PHE A 161 1.45 0.16 -15.97
C PHE A 161 0.55 1.39 -15.99
N ILE A 162 -0.27 1.53 -14.95
CA ILE A 162 -0.98 2.76 -14.64
C ILE A 162 -0.44 3.27 -13.31
N ILE A 163 0.21 4.43 -13.35
CA ILE A 163 0.70 5.13 -12.17
C ILE A 163 -0.37 6.13 -11.74
N VAL A 164 -0.86 6.00 -10.52
CA VAL A 164 -1.74 6.98 -9.89
C VAL A 164 -0.99 7.73 -8.80
N ASN A 165 -1.19 9.04 -8.70
CA ASN A 165 -0.68 9.81 -7.58
C ASN A 165 -1.47 9.39 -6.33
N ALA A 166 -0.77 8.86 -5.33
CA ALA A 166 -1.36 8.46 -4.06
C ALA A 166 -1.32 9.64 -3.09
N THR A 167 -2.04 10.72 -3.38
CA THR A 167 -2.15 11.84 -2.42
C THR A 167 -2.91 11.36 -1.18
N LEU A 168 -2.25 11.33 -0.02
CA LEU A 168 -2.84 11.00 1.29
C LEU A 168 -3.82 12.07 1.80
#